data_AF-R4WSA8-F1
#
_entry.id   AF-R4WSA8-F1
#
_cell.length_a   1.000
_cell.length_b   1.000
_cell.length_c   1.000
_cell.angle_alpha   90.00
_cell.angle_beta   90.00
_cell.angle_gamma   90.00
#
_symmetry.space_group_name_H-M   'P 1'
#
loop_
_entity.id
_entity.type
_entity.pdbx_description
1 polymer ?
#
loop_
_entity_poly.entity_id
_entity_poly.type
_entity_poly.pdbx_seq_one_letter_code
_entity_poly.pdbx_strand_id
1 'polypeptide(L)' 'MSESHFDEYEHYNFDHDKQLYSGHSGKQRSKKEADEHTNHHDPCGHSRKIVTKMQNTEANRKKTTAVKN' A
#
# COMPACT_ATOMS: atom_id res chain seq x y z
N MET A 1 3.75 22.98 17.04
CA MET A 1 4.13 23.87 15.94
C MET A 1 2.88 24.65 15.57
N SER A 2 2.84 25.97 15.83
CA SER A 2 1.66 26.80 15.54
C SER A 2 1.61 27.16 14.05
N GLU A 3 0.41 27.26 13.47
CA GLU A 3 0.17 27.59 12.05
C GLU A 3 0.86 28.88 11.57
N SER A 4 1.19 29.80 12.48
CA SER A 4 1.90 31.05 12.20
C SER A 4 3.34 30.90 11.69
N HIS A 5 3.89 29.68 11.65
CA HIS A 5 5.26 29.41 11.22
C HIS A 5 5.34 28.73 9.86
N PHE A 6 4.19 28.42 9.24
CA PHE A 6 4.16 27.77 7.94
C PHE A 6 4.02 28.80 6.82
N ASP A 7 4.87 28.72 5.81
CA ASP A 7 4.69 29.52 4.60
C ASP A 7 3.56 28.96 3.71
N GLU A 8 3.08 29.77 2.76
CA GLU A 8 1.96 29.42 1.89
C GLU A 8 2.22 28.16 1.03
N TYR A 9 3.48 27.80 0.82
CA TYR A 9 3.93 26.61 0.07
C TYR A 9 4.17 25.38 0.96
N GLU A 10 4.42 25.57 2.25
CA GLU A 10 4.64 24.49 3.20
C GLU A 10 3.39 23.60 3.33
N HIS A 11 2.20 24.19 3.29
CA HIS A 11 0.95 23.42 3.29
C HIS A 11 0.81 22.51 2.06
N TYR A 12 1.19 22.99 0.88
CA TYR A 12 1.14 22.19 -0.36
C TYR A 12 2.09 20.99 -0.29
N ASN A 13 3.31 21.21 0.23
CA ASN A 13 4.31 20.16 0.36
C ASN A 13 3.86 19.08 1.37
N PHE A 14 3.31 19.47 2.51
CA PHE A 14 2.83 18.52 3.52
C PHE A 14 1.62 17.69 3.05
N ASP A 15 0.67 18.31 2.33
CA ASP A 15 -0.48 17.59 1.79
C ASP A 15 -0.12 16.63 0.66
N HIS A 16 0.86 16.99 -0.18
CA HIS A 16 1.40 16.08 -1.21
C HIS A 16 2.25 14.97 -0.60
N ASP A 17 3.11 15.27 0.37
CA ASP A 17 3.92 14.28 1.06
C ASP A 17 3.06 13.25 1.80
N LYS A 18 1.92 13.66 2.35
CA LYS A 18 0.96 12.73 2.96
C LYS A 18 0.42 11.70 1.95
N GLN A 19 0.26 12.10 0.69
CA GLN A 19 -0.18 11.19 -0.38
C GLN A 19 0.97 10.26 -0.78
N LEU A 20 2.20 10.78 -0.90
CA LEU A 20 3.41 10.05 -1.28
C LEU A 20 3.97 9.13 -0.19
N TYR A 21 3.71 9.38 1.08
CA TYR A 21 4.29 8.65 2.21
C TYR A 21 3.26 8.04 3.15
N SER A 22 2.02 7.81 2.71
CA SER A 22 1.02 7.13 3.54
C SER A 22 1.47 5.70 3.89
N GLY A 23 1.97 5.53 5.12
CA GLY A 23 2.74 4.36 5.59
C GLY A 23 2.02 3.01 5.62
N HIS A 24 0.82 2.90 5.05
CA HIS A 24 0.02 1.67 5.05
C HIS A 24 -0.34 1.14 3.66
N SER A 25 -0.12 1.91 2.59
CA SER A 25 -0.36 1.46 1.22
C SER A 25 0.98 1.33 0.49
N GLY A 26 1.62 0.17 0.62
CA GLY A 26 2.96 -0.11 0.07
C GLY A 26 3.09 -0.01 -1.47
N LYS A 27 2.10 0.54 -2.17
CA LYS A 27 2.08 0.74 -3.63
C LYS A 27 1.53 2.10 -4.08
N GLN A 28 1.37 3.10 -3.21
CA GLN A 28 0.93 4.45 -3.61
C GLN A 28 -0.35 4.45 -4.46
N ARG A 29 -1.22 3.46 -4.26
CA ARG A 29 -2.50 3.41 -4.98
C ARG A 29 -3.54 4.14 -4.18
N SER A 30 -4.33 4.97 -4.86
CA SER A 30 -5.57 5.50 -4.29
C SER A 30 -6.51 4.35 -3.91
N LYS A 31 -7.43 4.60 -2.97
CA LYS A 31 -8.46 3.61 -2.60
C LYS A 31 -9.28 3.16 -3.80
N LYS A 32 -9.53 4.07 -4.75
CA LYS A 32 -10.27 3.81 -5.99
C LYS A 32 -9.51 2.85 -6.91
N GLU A 33 -8.25 3.13 -7.20
CA GLU A 33 -7.42 2.24 -8.03
C GLU A 33 -7.22 0.87 -7.38
N ALA A 34 -7.11 0.83 -6.05
CA ALA A 34 -7.05 -0.44 -5.33
C ALA A 34 -8.33 -1.26 -5.51
N ASP A 35 -9.50 -0.63 -5.45
CA ASP A 35 -10.79 -1.31 -5.62
C ASP A 35 -10.98 -1.80 -7.07
N GLU A 36 -10.71 -0.92 -8.05
CA GLU A 36 -10.79 -1.27 -9.47
C GLU A 36 -9.82 -2.40 -9.82
N HIS A 37 -8.58 -2.37 -9.35
CA HIS A 37 -7.58 -3.39 -9.71
C HIS A 37 -7.55 -4.61 -8.78
N THR A 38 -8.41 -4.68 -7.77
CA THR A 38 -8.51 -5.83 -6.88
C THR A 38 -9.73 -6.67 -7.24
N ASN A 39 -9.59 -7.99 -7.17
CA ASN A 39 -10.71 -8.93 -7.28
C ASN A 39 -11.51 -8.97 -8.60
N HIS A 40 -11.02 -8.41 -9.71
CA HIS A 40 -11.63 -8.63 -11.03
C HIS A 40 -11.85 -10.11 -11.36
N HIS A 41 -13.01 -10.40 -11.96
CA HIS A 41 -13.38 -11.73 -12.42
C HIS A 41 -12.69 -12.01 -13.76
N ASP A 42 -11.56 -12.70 -13.67
CA ASP A 42 -10.87 -13.30 -14.81
C ASP A 42 -10.80 -14.81 -14.53
N PRO A 43 -11.38 -15.68 -15.39
CA PRO A 43 -11.36 -17.12 -15.19
C PRO A 43 -9.95 -17.70 -15.09
N CYS A 44 -8.96 -17.17 -15.82
CA CYS A 44 -7.54 -17.54 -15.68
C CYS A 44 -6.89 -16.80 -14.50
N GLY A 45 -7.33 -15.57 -14.26
CA GLY A 45 -6.89 -14.71 -13.17
C GLY A 45 -7.25 -15.24 -11.78
N HIS A 46 -8.30 -16.05 -11.63
CA HIS A 46 -8.67 -16.68 -10.36
C HIS A 46 -7.59 -17.67 -9.89
N SER A 47 -7.18 -18.58 -10.76
CA SER A 47 -6.10 -19.54 -10.49
C SER A 47 -4.79 -18.83 -10.20
N ARG A 48 -4.43 -17.82 -11.01
CA ARG A 48 -3.22 -17.00 -10.79
C ARG A 48 -3.24 -16.31 -9.44
N LYS A 49 -4.37 -15.71 -9.05
CA LYS A 49 -4.57 -15.03 -7.77
C LYS A 49 -4.44 -15.99 -6.59
N ILE A 50 -5.00 -17.20 -6.68
CA ILE A 50 -4.86 -18.23 -5.66
C ILE A 50 -3.38 -18.58 -5.47
N VAL A 51 -2.65 -18.86 -6.56
CA VAL A 51 -1.22 -19.20 -6.50
C VAL A 51 -0.42 -18.07 -5.85
N THR A 52 -0.64 -16.82 -6.28
CA THR A 52 0.06 -15.66 -5.71
C THR A 52 -0.27 -15.45 -4.22
N LYS A 53 -1.53 -15.69 -3.79
CA LYS A 53 -1.90 -15.62 -2.37
C LYS A 53 -1.18 -16.68 -1.54
N MET A 54 -1.09 -17.91 -2.05
CA MET A 54 -0.37 -19.00 -1.38
C MET A 54 1.12 -18.66 -1.23
N GLN A 55 1.77 -18.22 -2.32
CA GLN A 55 3.17 -17.80 -2.31
C GLN A 55 3.45 -16.65 -1.33
N ASN A 56 2.61 -15.61 -1.33
CA ASN A 56 2.77 -14.48 -0.42
C ASN A 56 2.56 -14.87 1.05
N THR A 57 1.61 -15.76 1.32
CA THR A 57 1.35 -16.27 2.68
C THR A 57 2.58 -17.00 3.21
N GLU A 58 3.16 -17.90 2.42
CA GLU A 58 4.40 -18.59 2.79
C GLU A 58 5.58 -17.64 2.96
N ALA A 59 5.76 -16.67 2.07
CA ALA A 59 6.81 -15.66 2.18
C ALA A 59 6.67 -14.82 3.46
N ASN A 60 5.44 -14.41 3.81
CA ASN A 60 5.17 -13.66 5.02
C ASN A 60 5.40 -14.50 6.28
N ARG A 61 4.98 -15.78 6.29
CA ARG A 61 5.28 -16.71 7.38
C ARG A 61 6.80 -16.80 7.62
N LYS A 62 7.58 -17.02 6.56
CA LYS A 62 9.05 -17.09 6.63
C LYS A 62 9.69 -15.79 7.16
N LYS A 63 9.20 -14.62 6.74
CA LYS A 63 9.66 -13.32 7.27
C LYS A 63 9.35 -13.18 8.76
N THR A 64 8.13 -13.53 9.19
CA THR A 64 7.76 -13.45 10.60
C THR A 64 8.54 -14.40 11.50
N THR A 65 8.92 -15.59 11.00
CA THR A 65 9.78 -16.52 11.74
C THR A 65 11.23 -16.07 11.78
N ALA A 66 11.74 -15.45 10.70
CA ALA A 66 13.12 -14.95 10.64
C ALA A 66 13.35 -13.73 11.56
N VAL A 67 12.33 -12.89 11.78
CA VAL A 67 12.42 -11.73 12.68
C VAL A 67 12.36 -12.11 14.17
N LYS A 68 11.86 -13.31 14.49
CA LYS A 68 11.74 -13.81 15.88
C LYS A 68 13.00 -14.53 16.40
N ASN A 69 13.99 -14.78 15.53
CA ASN A 69 15.23 -15.47 15.87
C ASN A 69 16.40 -14.49 16.00
#